data_AF-A0A2G2IGB6-F1
#
_entry.id   AF-A0A2G2IGB6-F1
#
_cell.length_a   1.000
_cell.length_b   1.000
_cell.length_c   1.000
_cell.angle_alpha   90.00
_cell.angle_beta   90.00
_cell.angle_gamma   90.00
#
_symmetry.space_group_name_H-M   'P 1'
#
loop_
_entity.id
_entity.type
_entity.pdbx_description
1 polymer ?
#
loop_
_entity_poly.entity_id
_entity_poly.type
_entity_poly.pdbx_seq_one_letter_code
_entity_poly.pdbx_strand_id
1 'polypeptide(L)'
;MDLVLIIVWQLSQGSATFRELQQRCEKISPSLLNTRLKELKALKLVESTPNGYQLTVTGQALFSIVAPLEEWSYKWASQIKKDNV
;
A
#
# COMPACT_ATOMS: atom_id res chain seq x y z
N MET A 1 4.78 3.39 -8.62
CA MET A 1 4.64 2.67 -7.34
C MET A 1 3.56 1.62 -7.54
N ASP A 2 3.90 0.34 -7.39
CA ASP A 2 2.94 -0.75 -7.63
C ASP A 2 1.71 -0.62 -6.73
N LEU A 3 0.54 -0.90 -7.30
CA LEU A 3 -0.77 -0.72 -6.64
C LEU A 3 -0.91 -1.52 -5.34
N VAL A 4 -0.18 -2.64 -5.23
CA VAL A 4 -0.13 -3.48 -4.03
C VAL A 4 0.51 -2.72 -2.86
N LEU A 5 1.59 -1.99 -3.12
CA LEU A 5 2.28 -1.19 -2.10
C LEU A 5 1.43 0.00 -1.67
N ILE A 6 0.68 0.59 -2.59
CA ILE A 6 -0.27 1.67 -2.28
C ILE A 6 -1.33 1.17 -1.30
N ILE A 7 -1.95 0.01 -1.52
CA ILE A 7 -2.98 -0.53 -0.62
C ILE A 7 -2.39 -0.84 0.77
N VAL A 8 -1.20 -1.44 0.83
CA VAL A 8 -0.52 -1.73 2.10
C VAL A 8 -0.22 -0.43 2.85
N TRP A 9 0.25 0.61 2.16
CA TRP A 9 0.51 1.93 2.75
C TRP A 9 -0.78 2.62 3.23
N GLN A 10 -1.87 2.53 2.47
CA GLN A 10 -3.16 3.10 2.92
C GLN A 10 -3.69 2.40 4.18
N LEU A 11 -3.45 1.10 4.32
CA LEU A 11 -3.88 0.31 5.48
C LEU A 11 -2.90 0.38 6.67
N SER A 12 -1.66 0.79 6.46
CA SER A 12 -0.71 1.04 7.56
C SER A 12 -1.09 2.26 8.40
N GLN A 13 -1.92 3.16 7.84
CA GLN A 13 -2.49 4.31 8.55
C GLN A 13 -3.74 3.96 9.38
N GLY A 14 -4.16 2.69 9.36
CA GLY A 14 -5.34 2.19 10.06
C GLY A 14 -6.32 1.48 9.13
N SER A 15 -7.31 0.82 9.74
CA SER A 15 -8.34 0.10 9.01
C SER A 15 -9.14 1.03 8.09
N ALA A 16 -9.57 0.51 6.93
CA ALA A 16 -10.37 1.25 5.98
C ALA A 16 -11.40 0.36 5.26
N THR A 17 -12.60 0.88 5.07
CA THR A 17 -13.63 0.27 4.22
C THR A 17 -13.19 0.27 2.74
N PHE A 18 -13.85 -0.55 1.92
CA PHE A 18 -13.59 -0.55 0.48
C PHE A 18 -13.77 0.85 -0.14
N ARG A 19 -14.80 1.58 0.29
CA ARG A 19 -15.11 2.92 -0.21
C ARG A 19 -14.02 3.92 0.15
N GLU A 20 -13.53 3.88 1.39
CA GLU A 20 -12.42 4.75 1.82
C GLU A 20 -11.13 4.40 1.07
N LEU A 21 -10.84 3.10 0.85
CA LEU A 21 -9.70 2.69 0.03
C LEU A 21 -9.82 3.19 -1.40
N GLN A 22 -11.01 3.10 -2.01
CA GLN A 22 -11.27 3.61 -3.35
C GLN A 22 -11.08 5.13 -3.43
N GLN A 23 -11.52 5.88 -2.42
CA GLN A 23 -11.30 7.32 -2.32
C GLN A 23 -9.82 7.68 -2.12
N ARG A 24 -9.10 6.94 -1.27
CA ARG A 24 -7.65 7.14 -1.08
C ARG A 24 -6.84 6.76 -2.32
N CYS A 25 -7.40 5.90 -3.17
CA CYS A 25 -6.78 5.35 -4.37
C CYS A 25 -7.44 5.87 -5.65
N GLU A 26 -7.63 7.19 -5.79
CA GLU A 26 -8.45 7.83 -6.86
C GLU A 26 -8.10 7.39 -8.30
N LYS A 27 -6.89 6.88 -8.55
CA LYS A 27 -6.44 6.41 -9.88
C LYS A 27 -6.68 4.91 -10.14
N ILE A 28 -7.24 4.17 -9.19
CA ILE A 28 -7.41 2.71 -9.26
C ILE A 28 -8.87 2.38 -9.58
N SER A 29 -9.09 1.54 -10.60
CA SER A 29 -10.44 1.05 -10.90
C SER A 29 -10.96 0.16 -9.76
N PRO A 30 -12.28 0.15 -9.47
CA PRO A 30 -12.86 -0.68 -8.41
C PRO A 30 -12.58 -2.18 -8.60
N SER A 31 -12.58 -2.65 -9.86
CA SER A 31 -12.29 -4.05 -10.19
C SER A 31 -10.85 -4.42 -9.84
N LEU A 32 -9.89 -3.55 -10.15
CA LEU A 32 -8.49 -3.78 -9.85
C LEU A 32 -8.22 -3.72 -8.34
N LEU A 33 -8.83 -2.77 -7.62
CA LEU A 33 -8.75 -2.70 -6.15
C LEU A 33 -9.26 -4.00 -5.52
N ASN A 34 -10.41 -4.51 -5.97
CA ASN A 34 -10.97 -5.77 -5.48
C ASN A 34 -10.04 -6.95 -5.75
N THR A 35 -9.48 -7.06 -6.95
CA THR A 35 -8.51 -8.10 -7.31
C THR A 35 -7.30 -8.06 -6.37
N ARG A 36 -6.72 -6.88 -6.14
CA ARG A 36 -5.55 -6.73 -5.26
C ARG A 36 -5.87 -7.02 -3.80
N LEU A 37 -7.04 -6.61 -3.30
CA LEU A 37 -7.48 -6.97 -1.94
C LEU A 37 -7.65 -8.49 -1.78
N LYS A 38 -8.18 -9.19 -2.79
CA LYS A 38 -8.28 -10.66 -2.78
C LYS A 38 -6.90 -11.32 -2.74
N GLU A 39 -5.96 -10.85 -3.54
CA GLU A 39 -4.57 -11.36 -3.54
C GLU A 39 -3.88 -11.13 -2.19
N LEU A 40 -3.95 -9.91 -1.65
CA LEU A 40 -3.37 -9.58 -0.34
C LEU A 40 -3.99 -10.41 0.80
N LYS A 41 -5.29 -10.73 0.72
CA LYS A 41 -5.96 -11.65 1.64
C LYS A 41 -5.47 -13.08 1.47
N ALA A 42 -5.32 -13.56 0.23
CA ALA A 42 -4.80 -14.90 -0.05
C ALA A 42 -3.36 -15.07 0.49
N LEU A 43 -2.56 -14.00 0.45
CA LEU A 43 -1.21 -13.93 1.00
C LEU A 43 -1.16 -13.67 2.53
N LYS A 44 -2.32 -13.56 3.20
CA LYS A 44 -2.44 -13.27 4.64
C LYS A 44 -1.76 -11.95 5.07
N LEU A 45 -1.67 -10.98 4.17
CA LEU A 45 -1.13 -9.64 4.45
C LEU A 45 -2.24 -8.66 4.88
N VAL A 46 -3.45 -8.88 4.39
CA VAL A 46 -4.64 -8.10 4.72
C VAL A 46 -5.72 -9.04 5.23
N GLU A 47 -6.52 -8.57 6.18
CA GLU A 47 -7.71 -9.27 6.67
C GLU A 47 -8.95 -8.36 6.64
N SER A 48 -10.12 -8.99 6.72
CA SER A 48 -11.40 -8.30 6.83
C SER A 48 -11.87 -8.29 8.27
N THR A 49 -12.34 -7.14 8.73
CA THR A 49 -12.84 -6.87 10.08
C THR A 49 -14.23 -6.21 9.99
N PRO A 50 -14.96 -6.07 11.11
CA PRO A 50 -16.20 -5.30 11.14
C PRO A 50 -16.05 -3.84 10.66
N ASN A 51 -14.84 -3.26 10.77
CA ASN A 51 -14.55 -1.88 10.40
C ASN A 51 -13.93 -1.74 9.00
N GLY A 52 -13.90 -2.82 8.20
CA GLY A 52 -13.31 -2.84 6.87
C GLY A 52 -12.06 -3.71 6.80
N TYR A 53 -11.08 -3.31 5.98
CA TYR A 53 -9.83 -4.02 5.79
C TYR A 53 -8.74 -3.47 6.71
N GLN A 54 -7.85 -4.33 7.18
CA GLN A 54 -6.66 -3.93 7.93
C GLN A 54 -5.46 -4.82 7.57
N LEU A 55 -4.24 -4.34 7.86
CA LEU A 55 -3.05 -5.18 7.79
C LEU A 55 -3.08 -6.23 8.89
N THR A 56 -2.66 -7.45 8.55
CA THR A 56 -2.34 -8.46 9.56
C THR A 56 -1.00 -8.11 10.22
N VAL A 57 -0.62 -8.85 11.27
CA VAL A 57 0.73 -8.76 11.86
C VAL A 57 1.82 -8.94 10.81
N THR A 58 1.65 -9.91 9.90
CA THR A 58 2.58 -10.16 8.79
C THR A 58 2.58 -9.01 7.79
N GLY A 59 1.41 -8.45 7.47
CA GLY A 59 1.29 -7.26 6.61
C GLY A 59 2.01 -6.05 7.18
N GLN A 60 1.90 -5.82 8.49
CA GLN A 60 2.59 -4.74 9.19
C GLN A 60 4.11 -4.96 9.17
N ALA A 61 4.58 -6.19 9.39
CA ALA A 61 6.00 -6.52 9.31
C ALA A 61 6.58 -6.27 7.91
N LEU A 62 5.84 -6.63 6.84
CA LEU A 62 6.22 -6.31 5.47
C LEU A 62 6.30 -4.80 5.24
N PHE A 63 5.30 -4.04 5.72
CA PHE A 63 5.30 -2.59 5.60
C PHE A 63 6.54 -1.95 6.25
N SER A 64 6.97 -2.42 7.41
CA SER A 64 8.18 -1.93 8.08
C SER A 64 9.47 -2.14 7.28
N ILE A 65 9.52 -3.12 6.37
CA ILE A 65 10.66 -3.34 5.47
C ILE A 65 10.58 -2.44 4.24
N VAL A 66 9.37 -2.20 3.72
CA VAL A 66 9.17 -1.44 2.48
C VAL A 66 9.12 0.08 2.71
N ALA A 67 8.65 0.55 3.87
CA ALA A 67 8.57 1.99 4.16
C ALA A 67 9.95 2.71 4.05
N PRO A 68 11.07 2.16 4.56
CA PRO A 68 12.40 2.75 4.35
C PRO A 68 12.85 2.81 2.89
N LEU A 69 12.40 1.88 2.05
CA LEU A 69 12.71 1.84 0.61
C LEU A 69 12.13 3.06 -0.12
N GLU A 70 10.95 3.53 0.29
CA GLU A 70 10.35 4.75 -0.26
C GLU A 70 11.26 5.96 0.01
N GLU A 71 11.67 6.18 1.26
CA GLU A 71 12.56 7.28 1.63
C GLU A 71 13.91 7.21 0.89
N TRP A 72 14.49 6.00 0.83
CA TRP A 72 15.73 5.78 0.07
C TRP A 72 15.55 6.10 -1.41
N SER A 73 14.44 5.70 -2.03
CA SER A 73 14.17 5.94 -3.45
C SER A 73 14.08 7.43 -3.77
N TYR A 74 13.47 8.24 -2.88
CA TYR A 74 13.42 9.69 -3.02
C TYR A 74 14.81 10.31 -2.92
N LYS A 75 15.62 9.89 -1.94
CA LYS A 75 17.01 10.35 -1.79
C LYS A 75 17.84 10.03 -3.04
N TRP A 76 17.75 8.80 -3.54
CA TRP A 76 18.46 8.37 -4.75
C TRP A 76 18.01 9.16 -5.99
N ALA A 77 16.70 9.32 -6.21
CA ALA A 77 16.18 10.11 -7.33
C ALA A 77 16.63 11.58 -7.29
N SER A 78 16.77 12.16 -6.09
CA SER A 78 17.28 13.52 -5.91
C SER A 78 18.78 13.65 -6.27
N GLN A 79 19.56 12.60 -6.05
CA GLN A 79 20.99 12.56 -6.41
C GLN A 79 21.15 12.47 -7.94
N ILE A 80 20.40 11.59 -8.61
CA ILE A 80 20.41 11.49 -10.08
C ILE A 80 19.96 12.79 -10.77
N LYS A 81 19.02 13.54 -10.17
CA LYS A 81 18.60 14.85 -10.70
C LYS A 81 19.66 15.94 -10.55
N LYS A 82 20.54 15.84 -9.54
CA LYS A 82 21.64 16.79 -9.35
C LYS A 82 22.79 16.58 -10.34
N ASP A 83 22.98 15.35 -10.83
CA ASP A 83 24.06 15.02 -11.78
C ASP A 83 23.75 15.38 -13.25
N ASN A 84 22.51 15.80 -13.54
CA ASN A 84 22.07 16.21 -14.89
C ASN A 84 21.91 17.74 -15.04
N VAL A 85 22.55 18.54 -14.16
CA VAL A 85 22.62 20.01 -14.24
C VAL A 85 24.08 20.44 -14.30
#